data_AF-A0A832MJK6-F1
#
_entry.id   AF-A0A832MJK6-F1
#
_cell.length_a   1.000
_cell.length_b   1.000
_cell.length_c   1.000
_cell.angle_alpha   90.00
_cell.angle_beta   90.00
_cell.angle_gamma   90.00
#
_symmetry.space_group_name_H-M   'P 1'
#
loop_
_entity.id
_entity.type
_entity.pdbx_description
1 polymer ?
#
loop_
_entity_poly.entity_id
_entity_poly.type
_entity_poly.pdbx_seq_one_letter_code
_entity_poly.pdbx_strand_id
1 'polypeptide(L)'
;MVDAFILVGLPYLAIAVGIAGSVWRLRNDRYSASARSSQFMENRALLWGSAPWHIGIILILAGHALALLWPGLWSALLSPPGVLEVVEGTGMALSLLCLAGLGVLLARRITSARVQAVTTTMDLVVAGLLFVQVLLGLLTAVHLRHGAAWSTGTVAPYFWSLITLRPDMSYVADFPALFKLHLAGAWLLLMLLPFTRLIHILSVPIGYLWRAPQIVIWNNPRRRQQAVDAHITAESRREFFKGFAGLTVAAGLLSLGVLEKLFNYFKGPQPDAQAEADLLAKKLRRLQQTAEERELELERQRQKMILVARYSELVENKGHYFIDYQMNPGLAFKGKDGLPIVLSAKCTHLGCTVGSQVDEQGRILCPCHVSYFDIATGNPNPGAPAKSPLPRISWALVDPSGKVLLSRKAGGPLVGQADPAMLAQCALYITKPGSQM
;
A
#
# COMPACT_ATOMS: atom_id res chain seq x y z
N MET A 1 52.97 12.36 2.44
CA MET A 1 52.48 11.02 2.88
C MET A 1 50.98 11.02 3.12
N VAL A 2 50.42 11.98 3.86
CA VAL A 2 48.97 12.08 4.11
C VAL A 2 48.16 12.16 2.80
N ASP A 3 48.53 13.05 1.87
CA ASP A 3 47.83 13.20 0.59
C ASP A 3 47.85 11.93 -0.26
N ALA A 4 48.99 11.23 -0.34
CA ALA A 4 49.08 9.96 -1.06
C ALA A 4 48.17 8.88 -0.45
N PHE A 5 48.05 8.84 0.88
CA PHE A 5 47.10 7.93 1.51
C PHE A 5 45.65 8.33 1.19
N ILE A 6 45.28 9.60 1.36
CA ILE A 6 43.89 10.06 1.14
C ILE A 6 43.46 9.92 -0.33
N LEU A 7 44.35 10.20 -1.27
CA LEU A 7 44.06 10.28 -2.70
C LEU A 7 44.39 8.99 -3.47
N VAL A 8 45.08 8.01 -2.87
CA VAL A 8 45.39 6.74 -3.53
C VAL A 8 45.06 5.55 -2.63
N GLY A 9 45.60 5.52 -1.42
CA GLY A 9 45.41 4.40 -0.48
C GLY A 9 43.95 4.20 -0.05
N LEU A 10 43.29 5.27 0.39
CA LEU A 10 41.90 5.27 0.84
C LEU A 10 40.92 4.86 -0.28
N PRO A 11 41.02 5.37 -1.53
CA PRO A 11 40.20 4.88 -2.63
C PRO A 11 40.30 3.38 -2.85
N TYR A 12 41.52 2.81 -2.91
CA TYR A 12 41.68 1.37 -3.13
C TYR A 12 41.15 0.55 -1.96
N LEU A 13 41.39 0.99 -0.72
CA LEU A 13 40.84 0.35 0.47
C LEU A 13 39.30 0.40 0.45
N ALA A 14 38.72 1.56 0.12
CA ALA A 14 37.29 1.76 0.05
C ALA A 14 36.62 0.89 -1.02
N ILE A 15 37.23 0.78 -2.22
CA ILE A 15 36.74 -0.07 -3.30
C ILE A 15 36.82 -1.55 -2.89
N ALA A 16 37.98 -1.99 -2.38
CA ALA A 16 38.20 -3.39 -1.99
C ALA A 16 37.22 -3.81 -0.87
N VAL A 17 37.15 -3.02 0.20
CA VAL A 17 36.25 -3.29 1.34
C VAL A 17 34.79 -3.15 0.92
N GLY A 18 34.45 -2.11 0.17
CA GLY A 18 33.10 -1.85 -0.31
C GLY A 18 32.55 -3.01 -1.15
N ILE A 19 33.34 -3.52 -2.11
CA ILE A 19 32.94 -4.63 -2.97
C ILE A 19 32.95 -5.95 -2.19
N ALA A 20 34.07 -6.32 -1.56
CA ALA A 20 34.21 -7.62 -0.90
C ALA A 20 33.21 -7.76 0.27
N GLY A 21 33.07 -6.71 1.09
CA GLY A 21 32.11 -6.67 2.18
C GLY A 21 30.66 -6.77 1.70
N SER A 22 30.33 -6.13 0.56
CA SER A 22 28.96 -6.17 0.02
C SER A 22 28.63 -7.57 -0.50
N VAL A 23 29.56 -8.18 -1.25
CA VAL A 23 29.41 -9.55 -1.75
C VAL A 23 29.27 -10.54 -0.60
N TRP A 24 30.10 -10.41 0.43
CA TRP A 24 30.03 -11.26 1.62
C TRP A 24 28.68 -11.09 2.34
N ARG A 25 28.26 -9.86 2.63
CA ARG A 25 26.99 -9.60 3.33
C ARG A 25 25.78 -10.10 2.53
N LEU A 26 25.76 -9.89 1.21
CA LEU A 26 24.67 -10.37 0.34
C LEU A 26 24.66 -11.90 0.16
N ARG A 27 25.76 -12.60 0.46
CA ARG A 27 25.80 -14.07 0.41
C ARG A 27 25.49 -14.71 1.76
N ASN A 28 26.08 -14.19 2.82
CA ASN A 28 26.06 -14.78 4.15
C ASN A 28 24.94 -14.24 5.06
N ASP A 29 24.52 -12.98 4.89
CA ASP A 29 23.52 -12.33 5.73
C ASP A 29 22.52 -11.48 4.92
N ARG A 30 21.77 -12.16 4.05
CA ARG A 30 20.79 -11.55 3.15
C ARG A 30 19.69 -10.79 3.87
N TYR A 31 19.27 -11.25 5.04
CA TYR A 31 18.19 -10.62 5.80
C TYR A 31 18.59 -9.26 6.38
N SER A 32 19.88 -9.06 6.68
CA SER A 32 20.38 -7.76 7.13
C SER A 32 20.40 -6.68 6.03
N ALA A 33 20.38 -7.07 4.75
CA ALA A 33 20.46 -6.18 3.60
C ALA A 33 19.08 -5.58 3.27
N SER A 34 18.68 -4.58 4.05
CA SER A 34 17.38 -3.93 3.93
C SER A 34 17.48 -2.42 4.17
N ALA A 35 16.51 -1.66 3.64
CA ALA A 35 16.38 -0.23 3.86
C ALA A 35 16.06 0.13 5.32
N ARG A 36 15.69 -0.84 6.18
CA ARG A 36 15.37 -0.64 7.62
C ARG A 36 14.46 0.57 7.84
N SER A 37 13.25 0.50 7.29
CA SER A 37 12.27 1.59 7.40
C SER A 37 11.82 1.77 8.84
N SER A 38 11.86 3.02 9.32
CA SER A 38 11.31 3.41 10.63
C SER A 38 9.93 4.07 10.50
N GLN A 39 9.28 3.97 9.34
CA GLN A 39 8.03 4.67 9.03
C GLN A 39 6.87 4.24 9.93
N PHE A 40 6.79 2.94 10.25
CA PHE A 40 5.75 2.41 11.09
C PHE A 40 5.74 3.04 12.49
N MET A 41 6.93 3.35 13.04
CA MET A 41 7.07 3.95 14.37
C MET A 41 6.65 5.43 14.40
N GLU A 42 6.91 6.16 13.31
CA GLU A 42 6.61 7.58 13.18
C GLU A 42 6.56 7.95 11.68
N ASN A 43 5.45 8.52 11.20
CA ASN A 43 5.22 8.81 9.79
C ASN A 43 5.05 10.30 9.46
N ARG A 44 4.72 11.17 10.43
CA ARG A 44 4.34 12.57 10.19
C ARG A 44 5.50 13.39 9.64
N ALA A 45 6.68 13.24 10.24
CA ALA A 45 7.89 13.95 9.79
C ALA A 45 8.64 13.19 8.67
N LEU A 46 8.33 11.91 8.46
CA LEU A 46 9.09 11.07 7.52
C LEU A 46 8.98 11.55 6.08
N LEU A 47 7.79 11.91 5.60
CA LEU A 47 7.62 12.34 4.20
C LEU A 47 8.47 13.60 3.90
N TRP A 48 8.41 14.59 4.80
CA TRP A 48 9.13 15.85 4.69
C TRP A 48 10.65 15.71 4.86
N GLY A 49 11.12 14.68 5.55
CA GLY A 49 12.55 14.37 5.58
C GLY A 49 13.00 13.51 4.40
N SER A 50 12.30 12.39 4.19
CA SER A 50 12.70 11.32 3.26
C SER A 50 12.56 11.71 1.80
N ALA A 51 11.48 12.40 1.40
CA ALA A 51 11.30 12.77 -0.01
C ALA A 51 12.33 13.83 -0.46
N PRO A 52 12.52 14.97 0.23
CA PRO A 52 13.56 15.94 -0.11
C PRO A 52 14.97 15.34 -0.11
N TRP A 53 15.30 14.51 0.89
CA TRP A 53 16.58 13.80 0.94
C TRP A 53 16.80 12.90 -0.29
N HIS A 54 15.87 11.99 -0.58
CA HIS A 54 16.07 11.02 -1.66
C HIS A 54 16.00 11.66 -3.05
N ILE A 55 15.07 12.61 -3.29
CA ILE A 55 14.99 13.32 -4.58
C ILE A 55 16.30 14.08 -4.83
N GLY A 56 16.79 14.81 -3.83
CA GLY A 56 18.03 15.56 -3.95
C GLY A 56 19.23 14.65 -4.19
N ILE A 57 19.44 13.64 -3.35
CA ILE A 57 20.66 12.81 -3.42
C ILE A 57 20.70 11.97 -4.70
N ILE A 58 19.56 11.47 -5.19
CA ILE A 58 19.49 10.69 -6.43
C ILE A 58 19.92 11.55 -7.62
N LEU A 59 19.40 12.77 -7.73
CA LEU A 59 19.72 13.67 -8.84
C LEU A 59 21.17 14.18 -8.76
N ILE A 60 21.67 14.50 -7.56
CA ILE A 60 23.08 14.87 -7.35
C ILE A 60 24.01 13.71 -7.76
N LEU A 61 23.74 12.49 -7.28
CA LEU A 61 24.55 11.33 -7.62
C LEU A 61 24.48 10.99 -9.11
N ALA A 62 23.32 11.18 -9.76
CA ALA A 62 23.19 11.01 -11.21
C ALA A 62 24.05 12.01 -11.99
N GLY A 63 24.08 13.28 -11.58
CA GLY A 63 24.96 14.30 -12.16
C GLY A 63 26.44 13.95 -11.99
N HIS A 64 26.85 13.52 -10.78
CA HIS A 64 28.22 13.05 -10.52
C HIS A 64 28.57 11.83 -11.39
N ALA A 65 27.69 10.84 -11.46
CA ALA A 65 27.92 9.64 -12.26
C ALA A 65 28.05 9.98 -13.75
N LEU A 66 27.22 10.87 -14.28
CA LEU A 66 27.30 11.30 -15.68
C LEU A 66 28.62 12.01 -15.98
N ALA A 67 29.05 12.93 -15.10
CA ALA A 67 30.31 13.65 -15.24
C ALA A 67 31.55 12.73 -15.18
N LEU A 68 31.53 11.71 -14.30
CA LEU A 68 32.65 10.80 -14.10
C LEU A 68 32.72 9.69 -15.16
N LEU A 69 31.58 9.10 -15.53
CA LEU A 69 31.54 7.94 -16.44
C LEU A 69 31.55 8.34 -17.92
N TRP A 70 30.96 9.49 -18.27
CA TRP A 70 30.91 10.00 -19.65
C TRP A 70 31.34 11.47 -19.74
N PRO A 71 32.61 11.80 -19.42
CA PRO A 71 33.08 13.18 -19.38
C PRO A 71 32.91 13.93 -20.72
N GLY A 72 33.03 13.24 -21.86
CA GLY A 72 32.80 13.83 -23.18
C GLY A 72 31.35 14.23 -23.42
N LEU A 73 30.39 13.39 -23.02
CA LEU A 73 28.96 13.72 -23.10
C LEU A 73 28.61 14.86 -22.14
N TRP A 74 29.12 14.81 -20.91
CA TRP A 74 28.91 15.85 -19.92
C TRP A 74 29.45 17.21 -20.39
N SER A 75 30.68 17.24 -20.92
CA SER A 75 31.25 18.45 -21.51
C SER A 75 30.42 18.98 -22.67
N ALA A 76 29.90 18.10 -23.55
CA ALA A 76 29.08 18.51 -24.69
C ALA A 76 27.74 19.13 -24.25
N LEU A 77 27.11 18.59 -23.19
CA LEU A 77 25.88 19.13 -22.61
C LEU A 77 26.10 20.50 -21.98
N LEU A 78 27.27 20.75 -21.39
CA LEU A 78 27.61 22.01 -20.72
C LEU A 78 28.17 23.09 -21.65
N SER A 79 28.47 22.77 -22.91
CA SER A 79 28.99 23.73 -23.90
C SER A 79 28.17 25.02 -24.03
N PRO A 80 26.81 24.98 -24.00
CA PRO A 80 26.02 26.21 -24.01
C PRO A 80 26.14 26.95 -22.67
N PRO A 81 26.50 28.25 -22.63
CA PRO A 81 26.75 29.00 -21.39
C PRO A 81 25.58 28.98 -20.40
N GLY A 82 24.34 29.02 -20.91
CA GLY A 82 23.14 28.98 -20.07
C GLY A 82 22.92 27.63 -19.38
N VAL A 83 23.40 26.52 -19.97
CA VAL A 83 23.21 25.18 -19.39
C VAL A 83 24.13 24.98 -18.19
N LEU A 84 25.37 25.46 -18.25
CA LEU A 84 26.31 25.38 -17.14
C LEU A 84 25.74 26.04 -15.88
N GLU A 85 25.28 27.29 -15.98
CA GLU A 85 24.70 28.02 -14.84
C GLU A 85 23.43 27.34 -14.30
N VAL A 86 22.58 26.79 -15.18
CA VAL A 86 21.40 26.03 -14.76
C VAL A 86 21.80 24.75 -14.01
N VAL A 87 22.80 24.01 -14.48
CA VAL A 87 23.29 22.79 -13.83
C VAL A 87 23.89 23.12 -12.46
N GLU A 88 24.71 24.17 -12.37
CA GLU A 88 25.30 24.63 -11.10
C GLU A 88 24.21 25.05 -10.09
N GLY A 89 23.28 25.91 -10.54
CA GLY A 89 22.16 26.38 -9.73
C GLY A 89 21.27 25.23 -9.25
N THR A 90 21.00 24.27 -10.13
CA THR A 90 20.22 23.07 -9.79
C THR A 90 20.96 22.20 -8.78
N GLY A 91 22.27 21.97 -8.97
CA GLY A 91 23.09 21.22 -8.01
C GLY A 91 23.11 21.83 -6.61
N MET A 92 23.24 23.16 -6.52
CA MET A 92 23.18 23.88 -5.24
C MET A 92 21.78 23.80 -4.61
N ALA A 93 20.71 24.00 -5.39
CA ALA A 93 19.33 23.89 -4.91
C ALA A 93 19.01 22.48 -4.39
N LEU A 94 19.43 21.43 -5.11
CA LEU A 94 19.28 20.04 -4.68
C LEU A 94 20.09 19.73 -3.42
N SER A 95 21.26 20.36 -3.25
CA SER A 95 22.09 20.19 -2.05
C SER A 95 21.41 20.81 -0.82
N LEU A 96 20.81 21.99 -0.96
CA LEU A 96 19.98 22.60 0.09
C LEU A 96 18.77 21.72 0.43
N LEU A 97 18.10 21.16 -0.59
CA LEU A 97 17.00 20.23 -0.41
C LEU A 97 17.42 18.96 0.37
N CYS A 98 18.60 18.41 0.05
CA CYS A 98 19.20 17.29 0.78
C CYS A 98 19.47 17.63 2.24
N LEU A 99 20.09 18.79 2.50
CA LEU A 99 20.43 19.24 3.86
C LEU A 99 19.17 19.46 4.70
N ALA A 100 18.13 20.07 4.12
CA ALA A 100 16.85 20.24 4.78
C ALA A 100 16.20 18.88 5.10
N GLY A 101 16.10 17.98 4.12
CA GLY A 101 15.51 16.66 4.30
C GLY A 101 16.27 15.81 5.33
N LEU A 102 17.59 15.76 5.24
CA LEU A 102 18.43 15.01 6.16
C LEU A 102 18.45 15.63 7.56
N GLY A 103 18.40 16.96 7.66
CA GLY A 103 18.22 17.68 8.92
C GLY A 103 16.93 17.30 9.63
N VAL A 104 15.81 17.22 8.91
CA VAL A 104 14.53 16.71 9.45
C VAL A 104 14.66 15.25 9.88
N LEU A 105 15.32 14.39 9.10
CA LEU A 105 15.51 12.97 9.46
C LEU A 105 16.40 12.78 10.70
N LEU A 106 17.45 13.58 10.85
CA LEU A 106 18.32 13.59 12.02
C LEU A 106 17.57 14.10 13.25
N ALA A 107 16.88 15.25 13.14
CA ALA A 107 16.06 15.80 14.22
C ALA A 107 14.99 14.79 14.67
N ARG A 108 14.29 14.15 13.72
CA ARG A 108 13.31 13.09 13.98
C ARG A 108 13.92 11.92 14.76
N ARG A 109 15.14 11.51 14.40
CA ARG A 109 15.84 10.39 15.04
C ARG A 109 16.32 10.71 16.46
N ILE A 110 16.59 11.99 16.75
CA ILE A 110 17.02 12.46 18.07
C ILE A 110 15.84 12.88 18.96
N THR A 111 14.68 13.22 18.41
CA THR A 111 13.53 13.71 19.20
C THR A 111 12.45 12.67 19.46
N SER A 112 12.25 11.70 18.56
CA SER A 112 11.17 10.72 18.69
C SER A 112 11.62 9.50 19.50
N ALA A 113 11.07 9.32 20.69
CA ALA A 113 11.34 8.16 21.55
C ALA A 113 11.13 6.80 20.85
N ARG A 114 10.09 6.70 19.99
CA ARG A 114 9.79 5.48 19.23
C ARG A 114 10.84 5.15 18.18
N VAL A 115 11.42 6.18 17.54
CA VAL A 115 12.45 6.01 16.52
C VAL A 115 13.81 5.74 17.17
N GLN A 116 14.09 6.37 18.31
CA GLN A 116 15.30 6.11 19.09
C GLN A 116 15.39 4.65 19.52
N ALA A 117 14.27 4.04 19.95
CA ALA A 117 14.22 2.63 20.37
C ALA A 117 14.67 1.62 19.30
N VAL A 118 14.66 2.00 18.02
CA VAL A 118 15.07 1.15 16.89
C VAL A 118 16.26 1.73 16.10
N THR A 119 16.89 2.78 16.61
CA THR A 119 18.04 3.44 15.97
C THR A 119 19.34 2.81 16.46
N THR A 120 20.22 2.47 15.52
CA THR A 120 21.58 2.01 15.85
C THR A 120 22.58 3.16 15.81
N THR A 121 23.73 3.00 16.47
CA THR A 121 24.83 3.97 16.43
C THR A 121 25.29 4.24 15.00
N MET A 122 25.39 3.19 14.17
CA MET A 122 25.77 3.32 12.76
C MET A 122 24.75 4.09 11.92
N ASP A 123 23.46 4.09 12.28
CA ASP A 123 22.47 4.93 11.60
C ASP A 123 22.75 6.42 11.84
N LEU A 124 23.17 6.79 13.05
CA LEU A 124 23.54 8.17 13.39
C LEU A 124 24.87 8.58 12.73
N VAL A 125 25.87 7.70 12.77
CA VAL A 125 27.18 7.94 12.14
C VAL A 125 27.02 8.18 10.65
N VAL A 126 26.29 7.31 9.93
CA VAL A 126 26.09 7.47 8.49
C VAL A 126 25.24 8.68 8.16
N ALA A 127 24.16 8.93 8.91
CA ALA A 127 23.33 10.11 8.66
C ALA A 127 24.11 11.42 8.90
N GLY A 128 24.93 11.47 9.95
CA GLY A 128 25.84 12.60 10.20
C GLY A 128 26.90 12.75 9.11
N LEU A 129 27.53 11.65 8.69
CA LEU A 129 28.54 11.67 7.64
C LEU A 129 27.95 12.11 6.28
N LEU A 130 26.75 11.66 5.93
CA LEU A 130 26.04 12.13 4.74
C LEU A 130 25.70 13.61 4.82
N PHE A 131 25.31 14.12 6.00
CA PHE A 131 25.02 15.54 6.21
C PHE A 131 26.26 16.39 5.99
N VAL A 132 27.39 15.99 6.59
CA VAL A 132 28.69 16.64 6.39
C VAL A 132 29.13 16.53 4.93
N GLN A 133 28.95 15.38 4.28
CA GLN A 133 29.33 15.18 2.88
C GLN A 133 28.59 16.14 1.93
N VAL A 134 27.27 16.28 2.09
CA VAL A 134 26.48 17.20 1.27
C VAL A 134 26.84 18.65 1.59
N LEU A 135 27.10 18.99 2.86
CA LEU A 135 27.54 20.32 3.26
C LEU A 135 28.89 20.68 2.62
N LEU A 136 29.87 19.78 2.68
CA LEU A 136 31.17 19.96 2.03
C LEU A 136 31.03 20.09 0.51
N GLY A 137 30.10 19.35 -0.11
CA GLY A 137 29.81 19.45 -1.53
C GLY A 137 29.19 20.80 -1.91
N LEU A 138 28.24 21.29 -1.11
CA LEU A 138 27.64 22.61 -1.30
C LEU A 138 28.67 23.73 -1.12
N LEU A 139 29.48 23.69 -0.05
CA LEU A 139 30.55 24.65 0.16
C LEU A 139 31.56 24.63 -0.98
N THR A 140 31.90 23.44 -1.48
CA THR A 140 32.74 23.27 -2.67
C THR A 140 32.12 23.94 -3.88
N ALA A 141 30.84 23.71 -4.17
CA ALA A 141 30.16 24.33 -5.31
C ALA A 141 30.12 25.87 -5.21
N VAL A 142 29.99 26.41 -4.00
CA VAL A 142 29.97 27.86 -3.76
C VAL A 142 31.36 28.50 -3.89
N HIS A 143 32.40 27.87 -3.35
CA HIS A 143 33.76 28.42 -3.31
C HIS A 143 34.60 28.08 -4.54
N LEU A 144 34.35 26.93 -5.17
CA LEU A 144 35.02 26.43 -6.37
C LEU A 144 33.98 26.33 -7.50
N ARG A 145 33.45 27.49 -7.89
CA ARG A 145 32.41 27.63 -8.93
C ARG A 145 32.82 26.97 -10.24
N HIS A 146 31.83 26.70 -11.08
CA HIS A 146 32.02 26.04 -12.38
C HIS A 146 32.55 24.60 -12.26
N GLY A 147 32.23 23.94 -11.12
CA GLY A 147 32.58 22.56 -10.79
C GLY A 147 32.15 21.55 -11.82
N ALA A 148 30.97 21.78 -12.40
CA ALA A 148 30.45 20.95 -13.48
C ALA A 148 31.38 20.98 -14.71
N ALA A 149 32.03 22.11 -15.00
CA ALA A 149 32.92 22.25 -16.16
C ALA A 149 34.33 21.69 -15.88
N TRP A 150 35.01 22.16 -14.83
CA TRP A 150 36.42 21.78 -14.58
C TRP A 150 36.60 20.33 -14.12
N SER A 151 35.55 19.68 -13.60
CA SER A 151 35.61 18.27 -13.16
C SER A 151 35.95 17.28 -14.28
N THR A 152 35.63 17.62 -15.54
CA THR A 152 35.95 16.78 -16.72
C THR A 152 37.45 16.69 -17.00
N GLY A 153 38.22 17.74 -16.65
CA GLY A 153 39.66 17.81 -16.83
C GLY A 153 40.49 17.40 -15.62
N THR A 154 39.85 17.18 -14.46
CA THR A 154 40.54 16.94 -13.18
C THR A 154 40.00 15.70 -12.46
N VAL A 155 38.78 15.77 -11.93
CA VAL A 155 38.18 14.70 -11.10
C VAL A 155 37.88 13.44 -11.91
N ALA A 156 37.37 13.60 -13.14
CA ALA A 156 37.10 12.47 -14.03
C ALA A 156 38.38 11.70 -14.40
N PRO A 157 39.47 12.32 -14.90
CA PRO A 157 40.71 11.61 -15.18
C PRO A 157 41.37 11.05 -13.92
N TYR A 158 41.29 11.74 -12.77
CA TYR A 158 41.70 11.17 -11.47
C TYR A 158 40.96 9.87 -11.15
N PHE A 159 39.62 9.87 -11.24
CA PHE A 159 38.80 8.68 -11.01
C PHE A 159 39.20 7.53 -11.94
N TRP A 160 39.36 7.80 -13.25
CA TRP A 160 39.77 6.78 -14.22
C TRP A 160 41.21 6.29 -13.99
N SER A 161 42.11 7.13 -13.50
CA SER A 161 43.48 6.72 -13.13
C SER A 161 43.46 5.64 -12.04
N LEU A 162 42.55 5.78 -11.05
CA LEU A 162 42.36 4.79 -10.00
C LEU A 162 41.80 3.47 -10.55
N ILE A 163 40.74 3.54 -11.38
CA ILE A 163 40.08 2.38 -11.97
C ILE A 163 41.00 1.61 -12.93
N THR A 164 41.83 2.31 -13.69
CA THR A 164 42.82 1.71 -14.60
C THR A 164 44.10 1.24 -13.90
N LEU A 165 44.14 1.31 -12.56
CA LEU A 165 45.29 0.90 -11.72
C LEU A 165 46.59 1.64 -12.05
N ARG A 166 46.48 2.87 -12.53
CA ARG A 166 47.60 3.79 -12.79
C ARG A 166 47.32 5.10 -12.03
N PRO A 167 47.33 5.09 -10.69
CA PRO A 167 46.85 6.20 -9.90
C PRO A 167 47.70 7.45 -10.15
N ASP A 168 47.04 8.52 -10.60
CA ASP A 168 47.66 9.82 -10.77
C ASP A 168 46.90 10.85 -9.92
N MET A 169 47.48 11.19 -8.77
CA MET A 169 46.88 12.15 -7.86
C MET A 169 47.12 13.60 -8.30
N SER A 170 47.97 13.87 -9.29
CA SER A 170 48.31 15.23 -9.73
C SER A 170 47.08 16.03 -10.18
N TYR A 171 46.09 15.34 -10.77
CA TYR A 171 44.81 15.92 -11.18
C TYR A 171 44.02 16.59 -10.05
N VAL A 172 44.22 16.18 -8.79
CA VAL A 172 43.46 16.68 -7.63
C VAL A 172 44.35 17.12 -6.45
N ALA A 173 45.67 16.97 -6.58
CA ALA A 173 46.63 17.23 -5.50
C ALA A 173 46.65 18.70 -5.05
N ASP A 174 46.40 19.63 -5.96
CA ASP A 174 46.49 21.07 -5.67
C ASP A 174 45.17 21.68 -5.19
N PHE A 175 44.09 20.89 -5.10
CA PHE A 175 42.81 21.39 -4.63
C PHE A 175 42.86 21.77 -3.13
N PRO A 176 42.09 22.78 -2.71
CA PRO A 176 41.95 23.14 -1.30
C PRO A 176 41.47 21.96 -0.44
N ALA A 177 41.80 22.01 0.85
CA ALA A 177 41.41 20.98 1.82
C ALA A 177 39.89 20.72 1.84
N LEU A 178 39.07 21.76 1.64
CA LEU A 178 37.61 21.66 1.52
C LEU A 178 37.18 20.60 0.48
N PHE A 179 37.75 20.67 -0.73
CA PHE A 179 37.45 19.72 -1.81
C PHE A 179 38.04 18.34 -1.51
N LYS A 180 39.28 18.28 -1.01
CA LYS A 180 39.91 17.00 -0.63
C LYS A 180 39.11 16.26 0.45
N LEU A 181 38.52 16.97 1.40
CA LEU A 181 37.62 16.39 2.42
C LEU A 181 36.34 15.85 1.81
N HIS A 182 35.72 16.56 0.85
CA HIS A 182 34.57 16.05 0.11
C HIS A 182 34.92 14.77 -0.67
N LEU A 183 36.08 14.74 -1.34
CA LEU A 183 36.56 13.58 -2.08
C LEU A 183 36.85 12.39 -1.15
N ALA A 184 37.54 12.62 -0.03
CA ALA A 184 37.83 11.60 0.98
C ALA A 184 36.54 11.06 1.63
N GLY A 185 35.58 11.93 1.93
CA GLY A 185 34.29 11.55 2.49
C GLY A 185 33.46 10.65 1.57
N ALA A 186 33.55 10.86 0.24
CA ALA A 186 32.93 9.98 -0.75
C ALA A 186 33.50 8.55 -0.68
N TRP A 187 34.84 8.42 -0.62
CA TRP A 187 35.50 7.11 -0.46
C TRP A 187 35.17 6.46 0.89
N LEU A 188 35.13 7.23 1.97
CA LEU A 188 34.75 6.72 3.28
C LEU A 188 33.30 6.18 3.30
N LEU A 189 32.36 6.89 2.66
CA LEU A 189 30.97 6.41 2.52
C LEU A 189 30.89 5.11 1.71
N LEU A 190 31.69 4.96 0.66
CA LEU A 190 31.79 3.70 -0.10
C LEU A 190 32.34 2.56 0.77
N MET A 191 33.38 2.83 1.56
CA MET A 191 33.97 1.85 2.48
C MET A 191 32.97 1.38 3.56
N LEU A 192 32.11 2.28 4.03
CA LEU A 192 31.07 2.00 5.03
C LEU A 192 29.81 1.33 4.45
N LEU A 193 29.67 1.29 3.13
CA LEU A 193 28.50 0.72 2.44
C LEU A 193 28.11 -0.69 2.94
N PRO A 194 29.03 -1.68 3.02
CA PRO A 194 28.68 -3.04 3.41
C PRO A 194 28.34 -3.19 4.89
N PHE A 195 28.69 -2.25 5.76
CA PHE A 195 28.49 -2.37 7.20
C PHE A 195 27.29 -1.58 7.72
N THR A 196 26.60 -0.87 6.82
CA THR A 196 25.58 0.11 7.20
C THR A 196 24.28 -0.10 6.45
N ARG A 197 23.29 0.77 6.68
CA ARG A 197 22.05 0.78 5.92
C ARG A 197 22.24 1.17 4.45
N LEU A 198 23.39 1.74 4.06
CA LEU A 198 23.66 2.18 2.68
C LEU A 198 23.59 1.05 1.66
N ILE A 199 23.74 -0.22 2.10
CA ILE A 199 23.57 -1.40 1.26
C ILE A 199 22.23 -1.42 0.48
N HIS A 200 21.18 -0.74 0.98
CA HIS A 200 19.90 -0.63 0.28
C HIS A 200 20.00 0.03 -1.11
N ILE A 201 21.05 0.83 -1.36
CA ILE A 201 21.31 1.45 -2.67
C ILE A 201 21.57 0.37 -3.74
N LEU A 202 22.08 -0.80 -3.37
CA LEU A 202 22.25 -1.93 -4.30
C LEU A 202 20.94 -2.65 -4.62
N SER A 203 19.86 -2.33 -3.90
CA SER A 203 18.55 -2.99 -4.01
C SER A 203 17.51 -2.11 -4.70
N VAL A 204 17.92 -1.12 -5.51
CA VAL A 204 16.99 -0.30 -6.29
C VAL A 204 16.18 -1.21 -7.22
N PRO A 205 14.85 -1.24 -7.12
CA PRO A 205 14.03 -2.26 -7.76
C PRO A 205 13.78 -1.97 -9.25
N ILE A 206 14.83 -1.76 -10.05
CA ILE A 206 14.72 -1.44 -11.49
C ILE A 206 13.96 -2.55 -12.23
N GLY A 207 14.21 -3.81 -11.89
CA GLY A 207 13.52 -4.96 -12.49
C GLY A 207 12.01 -4.99 -12.23
N TYR A 208 11.51 -4.28 -11.20
CA TYR A 208 10.07 -4.20 -10.93
C TYR A 208 9.29 -3.55 -12.08
N LEU A 209 9.91 -2.63 -12.83
CA LEU A 209 9.28 -1.95 -13.97
C LEU A 209 8.87 -2.91 -15.10
N TRP A 210 9.54 -4.06 -15.22
CA TRP A 210 9.26 -5.10 -16.21
C TRP A 210 8.78 -6.42 -15.60
N ARG A 211 8.60 -6.48 -14.28
CA ARG A 211 8.21 -7.71 -13.57
C ARG A 211 6.70 -7.92 -13.70
N ALA A 212 6.31 -9.16 -14.02
CA ALA A 212 4.90 -9.54 -13.98
C ALA A 212 4.30 -9.32 -12.57
N PRO A 213 3.04 -8.83 -12.46
CA PRO A 213 2.41 -8.60 -11.16
C PRO A 213 2.31 -9.85 -10.28
N GLN A 214 2.10 -11.01 -10.89
CA GLN A 214 2.01 -12.30 -10.20
C GLN A 214 3.27 -13.12 -10.39
N ILE A 215 3.77 -13.69 -9.29
CA ILE A 215 5.02 -14.44 -9.26
C ILE A 215 4.76 -15.76 -8.59
N VAL A 216 4.94 -16.82 -9.37
CA VAL A 216 4.70 -18.19 -8.92
C VAL A 216 6.04 -18.86 -8.67
N ILE A 217 6.29 -19.25 -7.43
CA ILE A 217 7.48 -20.01 -7.04
C ILE A 217 7.10 -21.49 -7.00
N TRP A 218 7.68 -22.27 -7.90
CA TRP A 218 7.40 -23.70 -8.03
C TRP A 218 8.31 -24.53 -7.11
N ASN A 219 7.72 -25.35 -6.23
CA ASN A 219 8.47 -26.29 -5.39
C ASN A 219 8.79 -27.63 -6.10
N ASN A 220 8.19 -27.89 -7.27
CA ASN A 220 8.43 -29.11 -8.04
C ASN A 220 9.43 -28.82 -9.17
N PRO A 221 10.62 -29.47 -9.19
CA PRO A 221 11.64 -29.24 -10.20
C PRO A 221 11.15 -29.51 -11.64
N ARG A 222 10.21 -30.45 -11.86
CA ARG A 222 9.64 -30.71 -13.20
C ARG A 222 8.78 -29.55 -13.71
N ARG A 223 7.95 -28.96 -12.84
CA ARG A 223 7.13 -27.78 -13.20
C ARG A 223 7.99 -26.52 -13.37
N ARG A 224 9.08 -26.42 -12.61
CA ARG A 224 10.09 -25.37 -12.78
C ARG A 224 10.74 -25.46 -14.17
N GLN A 225 11.15 -26.67 -14.59
CA GLN A 225 11.73 -26.90 -15.92
C GLN A 225 10.75 -26.53 -17.05
N GLN A 226 9.51 -27.05 -16.98
CA GLN A 226 8.46 -26.75 -17.96
C GLN A 226 8.13 -25.26 -18.08
N ALA A 227 8.10 -24.52 -16.95
CA ALA A 227 7.87 -23.09 -16.95
C ALA A 227 9.07 -22.30 -17.54
N VAL A 228 10.30 -22.73 -17.26
CA VAL A 228 11.52 -22.14 -17.84
C VAL A 228 11.55 -22.35 -19.36
N ASP A 229 11.25 -23.55 -19.83
CA ASP A 229 11.23 -23.89 -21.26
C ASP A 229 10.14 -23.13 -22.03
N ALA A 230 8.98 -22.91 -21.40
CA ALA A 230 7.89 -22.09 -21.95
C ALA A 230 8.23 -20.59 -22.03
N HIS A 231 9.05 -20.08 -21.10
CA HIS A 231 9.49 -18.68 -21.09
C HIS A 231 10.60 -18.40 -22.13
N ILE A 232 11.56 -19.34 -22.29
CA ILE A 232 12.68 -19.24 -23.25
C ILE A 232 12.19 -19.23 -24.71
N THR A 233 11.15 -20.01 -25.01
CA THR A 233 10.56 -20.10 -26.35
C THR A 233 9.75 -18.85 -26.73
N ALA A 234 9.24 -18.09 -25.76
CA ALA A 234 8.46 -16.88 -26.01
C ALA A 234 9.31 -15.59 -26.17
N GLU A 235 10.46 -15.48 -25.51
CA GLU A 235 11.25 -14.23 -25.45
C GLU A 235 12.41 -14.12 -26.47
N SER A 236 13.03 -15.23 -26.87
CA SER A 236 14.42 -15.20 -27.37
C SER A 236 14.64 -14.66 -28.80
N ARG A 237 13.62 -14.59 -29.66
CA ARG A 237 13.80 -14.11 -31.07
C ARG A 237 13.03 -12.85 -31.42
N ARG A 238 12.01 -12.46 -30.66
CA ARG A 238 11.11 -11.35 -31.00
C ARG A 238 11.41 -10.05 -30.25
N GLU A 239 11.91 -10.14 -29.02
CA GLU A 239 12.14 -8.97 -28.17
C GLU A 239 13.52 -8.34 -28.39
N PHE A 240 14.53 -9.11 -28.77
CA PHE A 240 15.87 -8.60 -29.12
C PHE A 240 15.85 -7.66 -30.34
N PHE A 241 15.14 -8.04 -31.41
CA PHE A 241 15.03 -7.22 -32.63
C PHE A 241 14.04 -6.04 -32.50
N LYS A 242 13.00 -6.15 -31.68
CA LYS A 242 12.06 -5.04 -31.41
C LYS A 242 12.64 -4.01 -30.43
N GLY A 243 13.41 -4.45 -29.43
CA GLY A 243 14.05 -3.56 -28.46
C GLY A 243 15.14 -2.69 -29.09
N PHE A 244 15.97 -3.25 -29.97
CA PHE A 244 17.05 -2.51 -30.62
C PHE A 244 16.56 -1.47 -31.65
N ALA A 245 15.57 -1.82 -32.48
CA ALA A 245 14.96 -0.91 -33.45
C ALA A 245 14.03 0.14 -32.80
N GLY A 246 13.42 -0.18 -31.64
CA GLY A 246 12.61 0.76 -30.87
C GLY A 246 13.43 1.81 -30.12
N LEU A 247 14.61 1.46 -29.59
CA LEU A 247 15.42 2.38 -28.78
C LEU A 247 16.03 3.53 -29.59
N THR A 248 16.48 3.26 -30.82
CA THR A 248 17.14 4.27 -31.67
C THR A 248 16.16 5.28 -32.26
N VAL A 249 14.92 4.87 -32.55
CA VAL A 249 13.86 5.77 -33.07
C VAL A 249 13.11 6.49 -31.93
N ALA A 250 12.89 5.83 -30.80
CA ALA A 250 12.15 6.42 -29.69
C ALA A 250 12.97 7.41 -28.85
N ALA A 251 14.30 7.26 -28.75
CA ALA A 251 15.14 8.23 -28.04
C ALA A 251 15.15 9.63 -28.69
N GLY A 252 14.92 9.71 -30.01
CA GLY A 252 14.80 10.99 -30.74
C GLY A 252 13.42 11.64 -30.65
N LEU A 253 12.34 10.87 -30.41
CA LEU A 253 10.95 11.34 -30.45
C LEU A 253 10.28 11.43 -29.06
N LEU A 254 10.80 10.75 -28.02
CA LEU A 254 10.20 10.68 -26.69
C LEU A 254 10.43 11.91 -25.80
N SER A 255 11.22 12.89 -26.22
CA SER A 255 11.38 14.15 -25.45
C SER A 255 10.08 14.98 -25.38
N LEU A 256 9.12 14.77 -26.29
CA LEU A 256 7.82 15.46 -26.27
C LEU A 256 6.66 14.59 -25.74
N GLY A 257 6.59 13.31 -26.13
CA GLY A 257 5.47 12.43 -25.77
C GLY A 257 5.45 11.93 -24.33
N VAL A 258 6.60 11.88 -23.64
CA VAL A 258 6.66 11.49 -22.23
C VAL A 258 6.10 12.60 -21.34
N LEU A 259 6.32 13.86 -21.70
CA LEU A 259 5.77 15.00 -20.97
C LEU A 259 4.24 15.00 -21.04
N GLU A 260 3.67 14.80 -22.23
CA GLU A 260 2.22 14.77 -22.44
C GLU A 260 1.54 13.63 -21.67
N LYS A 261 2.11 12.41 -21.71
CA LYS A 261 1.58 11.27 -20.93
C LYS A 261 1.70 11.47 -19.43
N LEU A 262 2.78 12.11 -18.96
CA LEU A 262 2.93 12.48 -17.55
C LEU A 262 1.85 13.49 -17.13
N PHE A 263 1.59 14.52 -17.93
CA PHE A 263 0.53 15.50 -17.66
C PHE A 263 -0.87 14.88 -17.71
N ASN A 264 -1.13 13.98 -18.67
CA ASN A 264 -2.43 13.32 -18.80
C ASN A 264 -2.70 12.30 -17.66
N TYR A 265 -1.65 11.67 -17.11
CA TYR A 265 -1.79 10.84 -15.91
C TYR A 265 -2.28 11.63 -14.70
N PHE A 266 -1.80 12.87 -14.51
CA PHE A 266 -2.26 13.74 -13.42
C PHE A 266 -3.62 14.41 -13.70
N LYS A 267 -3.99 14.61 -14.96
CA LYS A 267 -5.33 15.15 -15.34
C LYS A 267 -6.45 14.12 -15.20
N GLY A 268 -6.14 12.83 -15.20
CA GLY A 268 -7.14 11.75 -15.19
C GLY A 268 -7.84 11.57 -16.56
N PRO A 269 -8.59 10.48 -16.76
CA PRO A 269 -9.30 10.23 -18.01
C PRO A 269 -10.41 11.26 -18.20
N GLN A 270 -10.39 11.99 -19.31
CA GLN A 270 -11.51 12.84 -19.74
C GLN A 270 -12.43 12.00 -20.64
N PRO A 271 -13.60 11.55 -20.15
CA PRO A 271 -14.55 10.83 -21.00
C PRO A 271 -15.04 11.77 -22.10
N ASP A 272 -15.29 11.22 -23.29
CA ASP A 272 -16.02 11.97 -24.31
C ASP A 272 -17.47 12.22 -23.86
N ALA A 273 -18.16 13.15 -24.52
CA ALA A 273 -19.51 13.56 -24.13
C ALA A 273 -20.51 12.39 -24.08
N GLN A 274 -20.29 11.35 -24.89
CA GLN A 274 -21.16 10.18 -24.94
C GLN A 274 -20.89 9.22 -23.78
N ALA A 275 -19.62 8.98 -23.45
CA ALA A 275 -19.19 8.21 -22.29
C ALA A 275 -19.58 8.90 -20.97
N GLU A 276 -19.50 10.23 -20.91
CA GLU A 276 -19.97 11.00 -19.76
C GLU A 276 -21.50 10.88 -19.61
N ALA A 277 -22.26 11.01 -20.69
CA ALA A 277 -23.71 10.83 -20.68
C ALA A 277 -24.12 9.42 -20.22
N ASP A 278 -23.43 8.37 -20.70
CA ASP A 278 -23.68 6.98 -20.28
C ASP A 278 -23.38 6.76 -18.80
N LEU A 279 -22.30 7.37 -18.29
CA LEU A 279 -21.90 7.27 -16.89
C LEU A 279 -22.89 8.01 -15.99
N LEU A 280 -23.34 9.20 -16.41
CA LEU A 280 -24.38 9.96 -15.73
C LEU A 280 -25.72 9.23 -15.75
N ALA A 281 -26.10 8.60 -16.86
CA ALA A 281 -27.32 7.80 -16.96
C ALA A 281 -27.28 6.59 -16.00
N LYS A 282 -26.14 5.89 -15.90
CA LYS A 282 -25.94 4.83 -14.90
C LYS A 282 -26.01 5.36 -13.47
N LYS A 283 -25.42 6.53 -13.21
CA LYS A 283 -25.45 7.18 -11.89
C LYS A 283 -26.88 7.58 -11.50
N LEU A 284 -27.63 8.17 -12.42
CA LEU A 284 -29.04 8.53 -12.23
C LEU A 284 -29.88 7.30 -11.90
N ARG A 285 -29.70 6.20 -12.64
CA ARG A 285 -30.43 4.95 -12.39
C ARG A 285 -30.15 4.39 -10.99
N ARG A 286 -28.90 4.42 -10.51
CA ARG A 286 -28.55 4.03 -9.13
C ARG A 286 -29.17 4.97 -8.09
N LEU A 287 -29.17 6.27 -8.34
CA LEU A 287 -29.77 7.25 -7.43
C LEU A 287 -31.28 7.06 -7.32
N GLN A 288 -31.97 6.81 -8.42
CA GLN A 288 -33.40 6.48 -8.44
C GLN A 288 -33.69 5.21 -7.64
N GLN A 289 -32.93 4.14 -7.87
CA GLN A 289 -33.05 2.89 -7.08
C GLN A 289 -32.82 3.14 -5.58
N THR A 290 -31.83 3.96 -5.22
CA THR A 290 -31.56 4.32 -3.82
C THR A 290 -32.71 5.14 -3.23
N ALA A 291 -33.33 6.03 -4.01
CA ALA A 291 -34.46 6.84 -3.57
C ALA A 291 -35.70 5.96 -3.32
N GLU A 292 -36.01 5.05 -4.24
CA GLU A 292 -37.11 4.07 -4.09
C GLU A 292 -36.91 3.17 -2.85
N GLU A 293 -35.69 2.68 -2.62
CA GLU A 293 -35.37 1.87 -1.43
C GLU A 293 -35.60 2.66 -0.13
N ARG A 294 -35.24 3.95 -0.10
CA ARG A 294 -35.48 4.83 1.05
C ARG A 294 -36.95 5.15 1.27
N GLU A 295 -37.73 5.28 0.21
CA GLU A 295 -39.17 5.47 0.32
C GLU A 295 -39.84 4.24 0.97
N LEU A 296 -39.46 3.04 0.54
CA LEU A 296 -39.92 1.79 1.15
C LEU A 296 -39.49 1.66 2.62
N GLU A 297 -38.26 2.05 2.95
CA GLU A 297 -37.79 2.05 4.33
C GLU A 297 -38.63 3.02 5.20
N LEU A 298 -38.91 4.22 4.70
CA LEU A 298 -39.73 5.21 5.39
C LEU A 298 -41.18 4.74 5.58
N GLU A 299 -41.79 4.13 4.56
CA GLU A 299 -43.13 3.55 4.64
C GLU A 299 -43.20 2.51 5.76
N ARG A 300 -42.21 1.60 5.81
CA ARG A 300 -42.12 0.57 6.85
C ARG A 300 -41.89 1.15 8.24
N GLN A 301 -41.04 2.18 8.37
CA GLN A 301 -40.80 2.86 9.64
C GLN A 301 -42.03 3.60 10.18
N ARG A 302 -42.96 4.02 9.30
CA ARG A 302 -44.24 4.64 9.68
C ARG A 302 -45.26 3.63 10.20
N GLN A 303 -45.20 2.37 9.76
CA GLN A 303 -46.12 1.33 10.22
C GLN A 303 -45.85 0.93 11.67
N LYS A 304 -46.91 0.77 12.48
CA LYS A 304 -46.79 0.32 13.88
C LYS A 304 -46.50 -1.18 13.98
N MET A 305 -47.07 -1.96 13.07
CA MET A 305 -46.93 -3.41 12.96
C MET A 305 -46.83 -3.79 11.48
N ILE A 306 -45.99 -4.77 11.16
CA ILE A 306 -45.81 -5.27 9.78
C ILE A 306 -46.21 -6.75 9.74
N LEU A 307 -47.11 -7.10 8.83
CA LEU A 307 -47.57 -8.48 8.65
C LEU A 307 -46.41 -9.35 8.16
N VAL A 308 -46.22 -10.50 8.81
CA VAL A 308 -45.20 -11.49 8.44
C VAL A 308 -45.82 -12.64 7.66
N ALA A 309 -46.78 -13.33 8.27
CA ALA A 309 -47.45 -14.51 7.73
C ALA A 309 -48.70 -14.82 8.56
N ARG A 310 -49.60 -15.66 8.04
CA ARG A 310 -50.64 -16.26 8.90
C ARG A 310 -50.01 -17.30 9.81
N TYR A 311 -50.52 -17.45 11.03
CA TYR A 311 -49.97 -18.41 11.99
C TYR A 311 -50.02 -19.86 11.45
N SER A 312 -51.04 -20.20 10.66
CA SER A 312 -51.17 -21.50 9.98
C SER A 312 -50.10 -21.76 8.90
N GLU A 313 -49.44 -20.72 8.39
CA GLU A 313 -48.37 -20.83 7.38
C GLU A 313 -47.00 -21.10 8.03
N LEU A 314 -46.89 -20.95 9.36
CA LEU A 314 -45.66 -21.22 10.09
C LEU A 314 -45.49 -22.71 10.37
N VAL A 315 -44.32 -23.23 10.02
CA VAL A 315 -43.94 -24.63 10.27
C VAL A 315 -42.69 -24.68 11.14
N GLU A 316 -42.46 -25.81 11.79
CA GLU A 316 -41.33 -26.00 12.70
C GLU A 316 -40.00 -26.15 11.94
N ASN A 317 -40.03 -26.85 10.80
CA ASN A 317 -38.80 -27.29 10.11
C ASN A 317 -38.34 -26.35 8.97
N LYS A 318 -39.10 -25.28 8.69
CA LYS A 318 -38.78 -24.33 7.61
C LYS A 318 -39.24 -22.92 7.99
N GLY A 319 -38.31 -21.98 8.01
CA GLY A 319 -38.61 -20.60 8.36
C GLY A 319 -39.24 -19.84 7.19
N HIS A 320 -40.22 -19.02 7.52
CA HIS A 320 -40.82 -18.07 6.61
C HIS A 320 -39.96 -16.80 6.55
N TYR A 321 -39.43 -16.46 5.37
CA TYR A 321 -38.66 -15.23 5.18
C TYR A 321 -39.57 -14.02 5.16
N PHE A 322 -39.14 -12.96 5.84
CA PHE A 322 -39.76 -11.66 5.75
C PHE A 322 -38.68 -10.57 5.82
N ILE A 323 -39.06 -9.32 5.60
CA ILE A 323 -38.17 -8.17 5.75
C ILE A 323 -38.57 -7.44 7.04
N ASP A 324 -37.61 -6.94 7.81
CA ASP A 324 -37.87 -6.20 9.05
C ASP A 324 -38.08 -4.69 8.81
N TYR A 325 -38.06 -3.87 9.86
CA TYR A 325 -38.22 -2.40 9.77
C TYR A 325 -37.02 -1.67 9.14
N GLN A 326 -35.86 -2.31 9.13
CA GLN A 326 -34.58 -1.77 8.65
C GLN A 326 -34.15 -2.43 7.32
N MET A 327 -35.11 -2.99 6.59
CA MET A 327 -34.87 -3.73 5.35
C MET A 327 -33.93 -4.94 5.48
N ASN A 328 -33.70 -5.44 6.71
CA ASN A 328 -32.93 -6.67 6.91
C ASN A 328 -33.85 -7.90 6.79
N PRO A 329 -33.32 -9.04 6.32
CA PRO A 329 -34.09 -10.27 6.28
C PRO A 329 -34.32 -10.81 7.70
N GLY A 330 -35.51 -11.35 7.93
CA GLY A 330 -35.95 -12.03 9.13
C GLY A 330 -36.51 -13.42 8.81
N LEU A 331 -36.57 -14.29 9.81
CA LEU A 331 -37.14 -15.63 9.73
C LEU A 331 -38.14 -15.85 10.86
N ALA A 332 -39.29 -16.40 10.51
CA ALA A 332 -40.34 -16.81 11.45
C ALA A 332 -40.57 -18.32 11.38
N PHE A 333 -40.60 -18.97 12.54
CA PHE A 333 -40.87 -20.40 12.70
C PHE A 333 -42.01 -20.61 13.68
N LYS A 334 -42.64 -21.79 13.60
CA LYS A 334 -43.49 -22.29 14.68
C LYS A 334 -42.62 -23.01 15.71
N GLY A 335 -42.65 -22.57 16.96
CA GLY A 335 -41.97 -23.24 18.06
C GLY A 335 -42.69 -24.51 18.48
N LYS A 336 -41.95 -25.44 19.12
CA LYS A 336 -42.51 -26.68 19.69
C LYS A 336 -43.52 -26.42 20.81
N ASP A 337 -43.43 -25.25 21.44
CA ASP A 337 -44.38 -24.74 22.43
C ASP A 337 -45.65 -24.13 21.79
N GLY A 338 -45.77 -24.19 20.46
CA GLY A 338 -46.85 -23.55 19.70
C GLY A 338 -46.69 -22.04 19.56
N LEU A 339 -45.61 -21.42 20.06
CA LEU A 339 -45.42 -19.98 19.94
C LEU A 339 -44.52 -19.62 18.74
N PRO A 340 -44.72 -18.47 18.10
CA PRO A 340 -43.83 -17.99 17.05
C PRO A 340 -42.40 -17.74 17.55
N ILE A 341 -41.42 -18.24 16.81
CA ILE A 341 -40.00 -17.91 16.97
C ILE A 341 -39.63 -16.96 15.82
N VAL A 342 -39.33 -15.70 16.16
CA VAL A 342 -39.00 -14.68 15.17
C VAL A 342 -37.57 -14.17 15.40
N LEU A 343 -36.71 -14.36 14.41
CA LEU A 343 -35.28 -14.08 14.46
C LEU A 343 -34.87 -13.20 13.27
N SER A 344 -33.79 -12.43 13.43
CA SER A 344 -33.10 -11.86 12.29
C SER A 344 -32.42 -12.97 11.49
N ALA A 345 -32.57 -12.93 10.16
CA ALA A 345 -31.87 -13.81 9.26
C ALA A 345 -30.47 -13.27 8.90
N LYS A 346 -30.03 -12.16 9.50
CA LYS A 346 -28.72 -11.56 9.27
C LYS A 346 -27.69 -12.19 10.20
N CYS A 347 -26.72 -12.90 9.62
CA CYS A 347 -25.64 -13.51 10.37
C CYS A 347 -24.82 -12.47 11.14
N THR A 348 -24.54 -12.72 12.42
CA THR A 348 -23.77 -11.83 13.30
C THR A 348 -22.27 -11.78 13.01
N HIS A 349 -21.77 -12.53 12.02
CA HIS A 349 -20.38 -12.48 11.56
C HIS A 349 -20.14 -11.32 10.57
N LEU A 350 -20.67 -11.45 9.35
CA LEU A 350 -20.48 -10.47 8.25
C LEU A 350 -21.80 -10.06 7.58
N GLY A 351 -22.96 -10.46 8.14
CA GLY A 351 -24.27 -10.04 7.65
C GLY A 351 -24.87 -10.85 6.50
N CYS A 352 -24.29 -11.99 6.12
CA CYS A 352 -24.91 -12.91 5.16
C CYS A 352 -26.31 -13.36 5.63
N THR A 353 -27.24 -13.56 4.69
CA THR A 353 -28.55 -14.15 4.99
C THR A 353 -28.38 -15.63 5.35
N VAL A 354 -28.85 -16.02 6.54
CA VAL A 354 -28.89 -17.42 6.97
C VAL A 354 -30.02 -18.18 6.27
N GLY A 355 -29.83 -19.47 6.04
CA GLY A 355 -30.81 -20.34 5.41
C GLY A 355 -32.08 -20.53 6.26
N SER A 356 -33.18 -20.92 5.60
CA SER A 356 -34.47 -21.14 6.25
C SER A 356 -34.76 -22.60 6.63
N GLN A 357 -33.97 -23.56 6.13
CA GLN A 357 -34.15 -24.98 6.43
C GLN A 357 -33.54 -25.31 7.78
N VAL A 358 -34.30 -25.99 8.61
CA VAL A 358 -33.87 -26.46 9.94
C VAL A 358 -33.34 -27.88 9.80
N ASP A 359 -32.15 -28.15 10.34
CA ASP A 359 -31.58 -29.49 10.41
C ASP A 359 -32.25 -30.36 11.49
N GLU A 360 -31.92 -31.65 11.54
CA GLU A 360 -32.46 -32.59 12.54
C GLU A 360 -32.14 -32.17 13.99
N GLN A 361 -31.13 -31.33 14.19
CA GLN A 361 -30.72 -30.80 15.48
C GLN A 361 -31.39 -29.47 15.83
N GLY A 362 -32.31 -28.95 15.01
CA GLY A 362 -33.01 -27.69 15.28
C GLY A 362 -32.19 -26.44 14.93
N ARG A 363 -31.25 -26.53 13.98
CA ARG A 363 -30.34 -25.43 13.63
C ARG A 363 -30.50 -25.00 12.17
N ILE A 364 -30.18 -23.75 11.90
CA ILE A 364 -30.16 -23.15 10.56
C ILE A 364 -28.74 -22.81 10.13
N LEU A 365 -28.43 -23.02 8.84
CA LEU A 365 -27.09 -22.86 8.28
C LEU A 365 -26.87 -21.47 7.68
N CYS A 366 -25.77 -20.82 8.02
CA CYS A 366 -25.18 -19.73 7.25
C CYS A 366 -24.18 -20.27 6.22
N PRO A 367 -24.43 -20.12 4.90
CA PRO A 367 -23.63 -20.77 3.86
C PRO A 367 -22.22 -20.18 3.66
N CYS A 368 -21.98 -18.95 4.14
CA CYS A 368 -20.72 -18.23 3.88
C CYS A 368 -19.48 -18.88 4.54
N HIS A 369 -19.59 -19.30 5.81
CA HIS A 369 -18.50 -19.96 6.56
C HIS A 369 -19.04 -21.05 7.50
N VAL A 370 -20.15 -21.69 7.11
CA VAL A 370 -20.71 -22.88 7.77
C VAL A 370 -20.99 -22.66 9.27
N SER A 371 -21.57 -21.50 9.60
CA SER A 371 -22.04 -21.24 10.97
C SER A 371 -23.47 -21.74 11.12
N TYR A 372 -23.70 -22.64 12.06
CA TYR A 372 -25.03 -23.13 12.43
C TYR A 372 -25.56 -22.33 13.61
N PHE A 373 -26.82 -21.90 13.53
CA PHE A 373 -27.51 -21.21 14.61
C PHE A 373 -28.67 -22.05 15.10
N ASP A 374 -28.76 -22.28 16.40
CA ASP A 374 -29.89 -22.95 17.03
C ASP A 374 -31.13 -22.04 16.95
N ILE A 375 -32.28 -22.53 16.46
CA ILE A 375 -33.48 -21.70 16.28
C ILE A 375 -34.12 -21.30 17.62
N ALA A 376 -33.96 -22.11 18.66
CA ALA A 376 -34.58 -21.87 19.96
C ALA A 376 -33.81 -20.84 20.79
N THR A 377 -32.49 -20.73 20.62
CA THR A 377 -31.65 -19.80 21.38
C THR A 377 -31.06 -18.68 20.53
N GLY A 378 -30.95 -18.91 19.22
CA GLY A 378 -30.21 -18.07 18.29
C GLY A 378 -28.69 -18.28 18.35
N ASN A 379 -28.18 -19.13 19.25
CA ASN A 379 -26.74 -19.24 19.51
C ASN A 379 -26.01 -19.94 18.35
N PRO A 380 -24.81 -19.45 17.98
CA PRO A 380 -23.97 -20.14 17.02
C PRO A 380 -23.34 -21.41 17.63
N ASN A 381 -22.98 -22.37 16.77
CA ASN A 381 -22.24 -23.55 17.20
C ASN A 381 -20.82 -23.21 17.70
N PRO A 382 -20.28 -23.99 18.67
CA PRO A 382 -18.91 -23.80 19.15
C PRO A 382 -17.88 -23.84 18.01
N GLY A 383 -16.91 -22.92 18.04
CA GLY A 383 -15.87 -22.82 17.02
C GLY A 383 -16.27 -22.07 15.75
N ALA A 384 -17.55 -21.67 15.59
CA ALA A 384 -17.98 -20.88 14.44
C ALA A 384 -17.37 -19.46 14.40
N PRO A 385 -17.22 -18.85 13.22
CA PRO A 385 -16.85 -17.44 13.08
C PRO A 385 -17.83 -16.46 13.75
N ALA A 386 -19.14 -16.76 13.71
CA ALA A 386 -20.15 -15.99 14.44
C ALA A 386 -20.02 -16.21 15.95
N LYS A 387 -19.89 -15.12 16.73
CA LYS A 387 -19.69 -15.16 18.19
C LYS A 387 -20.92 -14.75 19.01
N SER A 388 -21.93 -14.19 18.37
CA SER A 388 -23.14 -13.68 19.03
C SER A 388 -24.39 -14.36 18.48
N PRO A 389 -25.45 -14.56 19.28
CA PRO A 389 -26.69 -15.13 18.82
C PRO A 389 -27.40 -14.26 17.78
N LEU A 390 -28.21 -14.88 16.93
CA LEU A 390 -29.12 -14.15 16.05
C LEU A 390 -30.10 -13.31 16.88
N PRO A 391 -30.20 -11.99 16.62
CA PRO A 391 -31.14 -11.13 17.34
C PRO A 391 -32.59 -11.62 17.20
N ARG A 392 -33.31 -11.65 18.32
CA ARG A 392 -34.77 -11.86 18.31
C ARG A 392 -35.47 -10.59 17.85
N ILE A 393 -36.56 -10.75 17.09
CA ILE A 393 -37.39 -9.63 16.64
C ILE A 393 -38.69 -9.65 17.46
N SER A 394 -39.15 -8.46 17.88
CA SER A 394 -40.41 -8.31 18.63
C SER A 394 -41.61 -8.64 17.75
N TRP A 395 -42.60 -9.36 18.28
CA TRP A 395 -43.76 -9.81 17.51
C TRP A 395 -45.07 -9.78 18.31
N ALA A 396 -46.19 -9.77 17.58
CA ALA A 396 -47.56 -9.92 18.08
C ALA A 396 -48.34 -10.91 17.21
N LEU A 397 -49.23 -11.67 17.86
CA LEU A 397 -50.29 -12.41 17.19
C LEU A 397 -51.58 -11.62 17.31
N VAL A 398 -52.16 -11.32 16.15
CA VAL A 398 -53.37 -10.50 16.01
C VAL A 398 -54.48 -11.36 15.44
N ASP A 399 -55.65 -11.29 16.06
CA ASP A 399 -56.84 -12.02 15.61
C ASP A 399 -57.48 -11.35 14.37
N PRO A 400 -58.46 -12.01 13.70
CA PRO A 400 -59.15 -11.42 12.56
C PRO A 400 -59.90 -10.11 12.86
N SER A 401 -60.18 -9.82 14.14
CA SER A 401 -60.83 -8.58 14.58
C SER A 401 -59.84 -7.42 14.80
N GLY A 402 -58.53 -7.68 14.67
CA GLY A 402 -57.46 -6.70 14.86
C GLY A 402 -56.97 -6.57 16.31
N LYS A 403 -57.39 -7.45 17.22
CA LYS A 403 -56.97 -7.44 18.62
C LYS A 403 -55.70 -8.27 18.82
N VAL A 404 -54.72 -7.71 19.53
CA VAL A 404 -53.49 -8.42 19.92
C VAL A 404 -53.81 -9.43 21.02
N LEU A 405 -53.61 -10.71 20.76
CA LEU A 405 -53.85 -11.79 21.73
C LEU A 405 -52.58 -12.13 22.54
N LEU A 406 -51.45 -12.22 21.84
CA LEU A 406 -50.14 -12.52 22.42
C LEU A 406 -49.10 -11.59 21.83
N SER A 407 -48.14 -11.17 22.65
CA SER A 407 -46.97 -10.44 22.17
C SER A 407 -45.73 -10.76 22.96
N ARG A 408 -44.58 -10.61 22.31
CA ARG A 408 -43.27 -10.79 22.93
C ARG A 408 -42.31 -9.75 22.39
N LYS A 409 -41.77 -8.92 23.29
CA LYS A 409 -40.65 -8.03 22.95
C LYS A 409 -39.37 -8.85 22.75
N ALA A 410 -38.45 -8.38 21.92
CA ALA A 410 -37.16 -9.02 21.71
C ALA A 410 -36.44 -9.30 23.05
N GLY A 411 -36.32 -10.58 23.41
CA GLY A 411 -35.70 -11.01 24.68
C GLY A 411 -36.54 -10.77 25.95
N GLY A 412 -37.78 -10.28 25.84
CA GLY A 412 -38.68 -10.01 26.97
C GLY A 412 -39.67 -11.16 27.26
N PRO A 413 -40.43 -11.09 28.38
CA PRO A 413 -41.44 -12.07 28.73
C PRO A 413 -42.61 -12.05 27.72
N LEU A 414 -43.34 -13.17 27.64
CA LEU A 414 -44.59 -13.27 26.89
C LEU A 414 -45.67 -12.45 27.62
N VAL A 415 -46.44 -11.67 26.86
CA VAL A 415 -47.55 -10.86 27.37
C VAL A 415 -48.84 -11.27 26.65
N GLY A 416 -49.91 -11.47 27.41
CA GLY A 416 -51.22 -11.91 26.91
C GLY A 416 -51.55 -13.37 27.24
N GLN A 417 -52.79 -13.76 26.95
CA GLN A 417 -53.30 -15.13 27.09
C GLN A 417 -54.17 -15.45 25.88
N ALA A 418 -53.98 -16.62 25.28
CA ALA A 418 -54.75 -17.08 24.14
C ALA A 418 -55.00 -18.59 24.27
N ASP A 419 -56.21 -19.02 23.91
CA ASP A 419 -56.55 -20.43 23.76
C ASP A 419 -55.84 -20.99 22.51
N PRO A 420 -55.15 -22.15 22.58
CA PRO A 420 -54.52 -22.80 21.43
C PRO A 420 -55.43 -22.94 20.19
N ALA A 421 -56.75 -23.08 20.37
CA ALA A 421 -57.70 -23.17 19.26
C ALA A 421 -57.83 -21.85 18.46
N MET A 422 -57.62 -20.70 19.11
CA MET A 422 -57.71 -19.38 18.48
C MET A 422 -56.46 -18.98 17.69
N LEU A 423 -55.30 -19.58 18.00
CA LEU A 423 -54.03 -19.25 17.35
C LEU A 423 -54.03 -19.58 15.85
N ALA A 424 -54.75 -20.64 15.44
CA ALA A 424 -54.83 -21.06 14.04
C ALA A 424 -55.41 -19.99 13.08
N GLN A 425 -56.22 -19.07 13.61
CA GLN A 425 -56.85 -17.98 12.84
C GLN A 425 -56.09 -16.66 12.94
N CYS A 426 -55.03 -16.60 13.75
CA CYS A 426 -54.26 -15.38 13.97
C CYS A 426 -53.23 -15.14 12.86
N ALA A 427 -52.84 -13.88 12.70
CA ALA A 427 -51.72 -13.47 11.87
C ALA A 427 -50.55 -12.97 12.71
N LEU A 428 -49.34 -13.32 12.29
CA LEU A 428 -48.10 -12.89 12.92
C LEU A 428 -47.67 -11.53 12.37
N TYR A 429 -47.44 -10.60 13.29
CA TYR A 429 -46.89 -9.28 12.98
C TYR A 429 -45.56 -9.09 13.71
N ILE A 430 -44.60 -8.41 13.08
CA ILE A 430 -43.49 -7.80 13.82
C ILE A 430 -43.90 -6.42 14.33
N THR A 431 -43.34 -6.03 15.46
CA THR A 431 -43.68 -4.76 16.12
C THR A 431 -42.45 -3.87 16.28
N LYS A 432 -42.66 -2.56 16.19
CA LYS A 432 -41.57 -1.59 16.23
C LYS A 432 -40.78 -1.70 17.55
N PRO A 433 -39.43 -1.74 17.50
CA PRO A 433 -38.60 -1.77 18.70
C PRO A 433 -38.92 -0.57 19.61
N GLY A 434 -39.25 -0.83 20.88
CA GLY A 434 -39.55 0.22 21.86
C GLY A 434 -40.97 0.77 21.85
N SER A 435 -41.88 0.33 20.97
CA SER A 435 -43.29 0.74 21.12
C SER A 435 -43.91 0.06 22.34
N GLN A 436 -44.64 0.82 23.16
CA GLN A 436 -45.63 0.24 24.07
C GLN A 436 -46.81 -0.20 23.19
N MET A 437 -47.23 -1.46 23.35
CA MET A 437 -48.43 -1.97 22.70
C MET A 437 -49.67 -1.45 23.40
#